data_AF-A0AAD9UYF1-F1
#
_entry.id   AF-A0AAD9UYF1-F1
#
_cell.length_a   1.000
_cell.length_b   1.000
_cell.length_c   1.000
_cell.angle_alpha   90.00
_cell.angle_beta   90.00
_cell.angle_gamma   90.00
#
_symmetry.space_group_name_H-M   'P 1'
#
loop_
_entity.id
_entity.type
_entity.pdbx_description
1 polymer ?
#
loop_
_entity_poly.entity_id
_entity_poly.type
_entity_poly.pdbx_seq_one_letter_code
_entity_poly.pdbx_strand_id
1 'polypeptide(L)'
;MDSLKTFWLSVLLKLLSLSSLCCHEESSHHIKLPSCENQYSESCNTGENDITMEEMFKHGHMKPFGSHHPPDFIVEELPYMISPQDFYMNFVAKHKPVVIKGAVKYWPAYMKWTDEYLNATYGNKTFRMETRDDDKWNIPPDMALHEFLQQYNYSNRYLVDELLPDMRKDVILPLCLRCEEMSSFFFVSYFWMSTGGTSSSIHIDTDENLLCVIRGHKVVNMVSPKYSRYLYSDESRVLGVSDINPKAVDLEKYPNVMKVRYHTATVEEGDIVYIPQMWWHQVISRPQRQQAVALWWKSKPSVKQHGRKAIPLKGDATSGAEKYSFGNVLAQYEMWVQNVSENVARLECKDQQKFMSEYRFETDKVENAPTTMGDGGHLEEVCDPLLTDNALYTKYSYGLTMVKFKH
;
A
#
# COMPACT_ATOMS: atom_id res chain seq x y z
N MET A 1 35.33 -47.69 17.01
CA MET A 1 35.29 -47.35 15.56
C MET A 1 34.31 -48.21 14.75
N ASP A 2 33.52 -49.11 15.37
CA ASP A 2 32.55 -49.96 14.65
C ASP A 2 31.07 -49.60 14.84
N SER A 3 30.73 -48.55 15.62
CA SER A 3 29.34 -48.06 15.73
C SER A 3 28.99 -46.93 14.75
N LEU A 4 29.98 -46.31 14.11
CA LEU A 4 29.78 -45.27 13.10
C LEU A 4 29.62 -45.84 11.68
N LYS A 5 30.11 -47.05 11.39
CA LYS A 5 29.98 -47.68 10.06
C LYS A 5 28.60 -48.28 9.81
N THR A 6 27.90 -48.74 10.85
CA THR A 6 26.55 -49.30 10.76
C THR A 6 25.47 -48.24 10.56
N PHE A 7 25.69 -47.02 11.07
CA PHE A 7 24.75 -45.90 10.87
C PHE A 7 24.74 -45.44 9.41
N TRP A 8 25.92 -45.27 8.80
CA TRP A 8 26.05 -44.82 7.40
C TRP A 8 25.63 -45.87 6.36
N LEU A 9 25.78 -47.18 6.64
CA LEU A 9 25.27 -48.24 5.74
C LEU A 9 23.73 -48.31 5.72
N SER A 10 23.05 -48.04 6.84
CA SER A 10 21.57 -48.05 6.88
C SER A 10 20.95 -46.87 6.14
N VAL A 11 21.67 -45.74 6.08
CA VAL A 11 21.25 -44.52 5.37
C VAL A 11 21.47 -44.67 3.86
N LEU A 12 22.57 -45.30 3.42
CA LEU A 12 22.84 -45.53 2.00
C LEU A 12 21.88 -46.56 1.35
N LEU A 13 21.51 -47.62 2.08
CA LEU A 13 20.59 -48.65 1.57
C LEU A 13 19.13 -48.16 1.46
N LYS A 14 18.72 -47.14 2.22
CA LYS A 14 17.41 -46.48 2.06
C LYS A 14 17.37 -45.45 0.94
N LEU A 15 18.52 -44.92 0.51
CA LEU A 15 18.62 -43.99 -0.61
C LEU A 15 18.68 -44.69 -1.97
N LEU A 16 19.12 -45.95 -2.03
CA LEU A 16 19.23 -46.74 -3.26
C LEU A 16 17.97 -47.53 -3.64
N SER A 17 16.95 -47.61 -2.78
CA SER A 17 15.67 -48.27 -3.09
C SER A 17 14.58 -47.33 -3.62
N LEU A 18 14.91 -46.05 -3.87
CA LEU A 18 13.96 -45.04 -4.34
C LEU A 18 14.29 -44.47 -5.74
N SER A 19 15.35 -44.94 -6.39
CA SER A 19 15.83 -44.40 -7.67
C SER A 19 15.65 -45.33 -8.88
N SER A 20 14.78 -46.34 -8.78
CA SER A 20 14.49 -47.21 -9.92
C SER A 20 13.03 -47.66 -9.92
N LEU A 21 12.14 -46.84 -10.48
CA LEU A 21 10.97 -47.31 -11.21
C LEU A 21 10.42 -46.16 -12.06
N CYS A 22 10.29 -46.43 -13.37
CA CYS A 22 9.46 -45.75 -14.38
C CYS A 22 9.97 -44.45 -15.02
N CYS A 23 10.82 -44.61 -16.05
CA CYS A 23 10.70 -43.86 -17.29
C CYS A 23 9.98 -44.73 -18.34
N HIS A 24 8.73 -44.38 -18.65
CA HIS A 24 8.04 -44.44 -19.95
C HIS A 24 6.53 -44.63 -19.73
N GLU A 25 5.77 -43.54 -19.85
CA GLU A 25 4.47 -43.51 -20.53
C GLU A 25 3.99 -42.05 -20.64
N GLU A 26 3.65 -41.63 -21.86
CA GLU A 26 2.99 -40.36 -22.16
C GLU A 26 1.53 -40.44 -21.69
N SER A 27 1.04 -39.49 -20.87
CA SER A 27 -0.34 -38.96 -20.93
C SER A 27 -0.65 -37.97 -19.79
N SER A 28 -1.26 -36.85 -20.19
CA SER A 28 -2.19 -35.93 -19.48
C SER A 28 -2.02 -35.62 -17.97
N HIS A 29 -1.87 -34.32 -17.72
CA HIS A 29 -2.08 -33.53 -16.49
C HIS A 29 -3.03 -34.11 -15.43
N HIS A 30 -2.65 -33.98 -14.14
CA HIS A 30 -3.46 -33.43 -13.03
C HIS A 30 -2.59 -33.28 -11.77
N ILE A 31 -2.40 -32.06 -11.26
CA ILE A 31 -1.71 -31.79 -9.98
C ILE A 31 -2.79 -31.64 -8.89
N LYS A 32 -2.77 -32.51 -7.88
CA LYS A 32 -3.64 -32.41 -6.68
C LYS A 32 -3.11 -31.34 -5.71
N LEU A 33 -3.97 -30.40 -5.32
CA LEU A 33 -3.73 -29.43 -4.23
C LEU A 33 -4.07 -30.05 -2.85
N PRO A 34 -3.46 -29.59 -1.73
CA PRO A 34 -3.74 -30.09 -0.39
C PRO A 34 -5.07 -29.53 0.16
N SER A 35 -5.77 -30.37 0.93
CA SER A 35 -7.10 -30.12 1.51
C SER A 35 -7.11 -29.08 2.62
N CYS A 36 -8.03 -28.11 2.54
CA CYS A 36 -8.41 -27.24 3.64
C CYS A 36 -9.18 -28.02 4.72
N GLU A 37 -8.60 -28.17 5.91
CA GLU A 37 -9.36 -28.43 7.14
C GLU A 37 -9.55 -27.10 7.87
N ASN A 38 -10.77 -26.55 7.85
CA ASN A 38 -11.32 -25.79 8.96
C ASN A 38 -12.84 -25.68 8.80
N GLN A 39 -13.54 -26.15 9.83
CA GLN A 39 -14.99 -26.23 9.92
C GLN A 39 -15.64 -24.84 9.98
N TYR A 40 -16.90 -24.78 9.55
CA TYR A 40 -17.78 -23.61 9.42
C TYR A 40 -17.69 -22.84 8.09
N SER A 41 -17.89 -23.55 6.98
CA SER A 41 -18.58 -23.01 5.81
C SER A 41 -19.80 -23.88 5.49
N GLU A 42 -21.00 -23.31 5.59
CA GLU A 42 -22.16 -23.87 4.90
C GLU A 42 -22.15 -23.36 3.46
N SER A 43 -22.36 -24.31 2.54
CA SER A 43 -22.46 -24.21 1.07
C SER A 43 -21.16 -24.02 0.26
N CYS A 44 -20.27 -25.02 0.27
CA CYS A 44 -19.53 -25.38 -0.95
C CYS A 44 -20.41 -26.28 -1.81
N ASN A 45 -21.26 -25.69 -2.66
CA ASN A 45 -21.84 -26.41 -3.79
C ASN A 45 -20.73 -26.59 -4.84
N THR A 46 -20.13 -27.78 -4.89
CA THR A 46 -19.30 -28.25 -6.00
C THR A 46 -20.22 -28.55 -7.19
N GLY A 47 -20.57 -27.51 -7.94
CA GLY A 47 -20.96 -27.64 -9.33
C GLY A 47 -19.72 -27.37 -10.17
N GLU A 48 -19.03 -28.44 -10.60
CA GLU A 48 -18.05 -28.38 -11.68
C GLU A 48 -18.77 -27.94 -12.96
N ASN A 49 -18.70 -26.64 -13.26
CA ASN A 49 -18.85 -26.14 -14.61
C ASN A 49 -17.54 -25.39 -14.92
N ASP A 50 -16.49 -26.13 -15.21
CA ASP A 50 -15.28 -25.59 -15.83
C ASP A 50 -15.66 -25.14 -17.24
N ILE A 51 -16.04 -23.87 -17.35
CA ILE A 51 -16.38 -23.21 -18.61
C ILE A 51 -15.10 -23.21 -19.45
N THR A 52 -15.17 -23.81 -20.64
CA THR A 52 -14.02 -23.88 -21.55
C THR A 52 -13.56 -22.48 -21.98
N MET A 53 -12.28 -22.30 -22.30
CA MET A 53 -11.78 -21.01 -22.84
C MET A 53 -12.59 -20.55 -24.05
N GLU A 54 -13.06 -21.48 -24.89
CA GLU A 54 -13.96 -21.20 -26.02
C GLU A 54 -15.33 -20.64 -25.58
N GLU A 55 -15.91 -21.14 -24.48
CA GLU A 55 -17.15 -20.60 -23.91
C GLU A 55 -16.94 -19.24 -23.22
N MET A 56 -15.77 -18.98 -22.63
CA MET A 56 -15.41 -17.64 -22.12
C MET A 56 -15.34 -16.59 -23.24
N PHE A 57 -14.92 -17.00 -24.44
CA PHE A 57 -14.86 -16.14 -25.63
C PHE A 57 -16.21 -15.95 -26.32
N LYS A 58 -17.18 -16.86 -26.14
CA LYS A 58 -18.45 -16.84 -26.87
C LYS A 58 -19.50 -15.88 -26.32
N HIS A 59 -19.35 -15.41 -25.07
CA HIS A 59 -20.28 -14.48 -24.43
C HIS A 59 -19.62 -13.27 -23.77
N GLY A 60 -18.28 -13.21 -23.79
CA GLY A 60 -17.52 -12.44 -22.82
C GLY A 60 -17.80 -12.96 -21.41
N HIS A 61 -16.77 -13.24 -20.63
CA HIS A 61 -17.00 -13.87 -19.32
C HIS A 61 -17.93 -13.08 -18.37
N MET A 62 -18.22 -11.78 -18.61
CA MET A 62 -19.12 -10.89 -17.85
C MET A 62 -18.93 -10.98 -16.34
N LYS A 63 -17.72 -11.36 -15.93
CA LYS A 63 -17.27 -11.55 -14.55
C LYS A 63 -16.45 -10.34 -14.11
N PRO A 64 -16.20 -10.21 -12.80
CA PRO A 64 -15.34 -9.15 -12.29
C PRO A 64 -13.93 -9.21 -12.88
N PHE A 65 -13.31 -8.05 -13.06
CA PHE A 65 -11.91 -7.93 -13.43
C PHE A 65 -11.04 -8.73 -12.45
N GLY A 66 -10.04 -9.44 -12.99
CA GLY A 66 -9.28 -10.47 -12.25
C GLY A 66 -9.90 -11.88 -12.27
N SER A 67 -11.07 -12.08 -12.90
CA SER A 67 -11.63 -13.43 -13.12
C SER A 67 -11.30 -14.04 -14.48
N HIS A 68 -10.52 -13.33 -15.30
CA HIS A 68 -10.16 -13.70 -16.68
C HIS A 68 -9.05 -14.76 -16.70
N HIS A 69 -8.17 -14.74 -15.71
CA HIS A 69 -7.20 -15.79 -15.36
C HIS A 69 -6.67 -15.52 -13.94
N PRO A 70 -5.99 -16.48 -13.27
CA PRO A 70 -5.41 -16.27 -11.95
C PRO A 70 -4.36 -15.13 -11.93
N PRO A 71 -4.14 -14.46 -10.79
CA PRO A 71 -3.15 -13.39 -10.71
C PRO A 71 -1.76 -13.89 -11.08
N ASP A 72 -1.06 -13.17 -11.95
CA ASP A 72 0.31 -13.49 -12.33
C ASP A 72 1.29 -13.36 -11.17
N PHE A 73 1.00 -12.43 -10.27
CA PHE A 73 1.88 -12.05 -9.18
C PHE A 73 1.06 -11.78 -7.92
N ILE A 74 1.49 -12.39 -6.81
CA ILE A 74 1.05 -11.97 -5.48
C ILE A 74 2.02 -10.89 -5.02
N VAL A 75 1.49 -9.78 -4.52
CA VAL A 75 2.30 -8.68 -4.01
C VAL A 75 3.08 -9.15 -2.78
N GLU A 76 4.34 -8.75 -2.70
CA GLU A 76 5.21 -9.07 -1.57
C GLU A 76 4.64 -8.49 -0.27
N GLU A 77 4.59 -9.32 0.78
CA GLU A 77 4.14 -8.91 2.11
C GLU A 77 5.32 -8.84 3.07
N LEU A 78 5.52 -7.67 3.68
CA LEU A 78 6.51 -7.44 4.72
C LEU A 78 5.85 -7.54 6.10
N PRO A 79 6.35 -8.38 7.01
CA PRO A 79 5.73 -8.58 8.32
C PRO A 79 5.88 -7.38 9.27
N TYR A 80 6.70 -6.38 8.91
CA TYR A 80 6.97 -5.19 9.72
C TYR A 80 7.32 -3.98 8.87
N MET A 81 7.21 -2.80 9.49
CA MET A 81 7.58 -1.52 8.88
C MET A 81 9.09 -1.42 8.64
N ILE A 82 9.49 -0.97 7.46
CA ILE A 82 10.88 -0.82 7.04
C ILE A 82 11.37 0.63 7.07
N SER A 83 12.68 0.81 6.99
CA SER A 83 13.32 2.13 6.94
C SER A 83 12.94 2.89 5.65
N PRO A 84 12.99 4.24 5.64
CA PRO A 84 12.81 5.00 4.40
C PRO A 84 13.75 4.58 3.28
N GLN A 85 14.99 4.26 3.64
CA GLN A 85 16.02 3.91 2.68
C GLN A 85 15.75 2.57 2.01
N ASP A 86 15.36 1.56 2.79
CA ASP A 86 15.00 0.25 2.24
C ASP A 86 13.70 0.33 1.44
N PHE A 87 12.72 1.11 1.92
CA PHE A 87 11.46 1.32 1.21
C PHE A 87 11.70 1.95 -0.16
N TYR A 88 12.48 3.03 -0.19
CA TYR A 88 12.77 3.74 -1.42
C TYR A 88 13.57 2.87 -2.39
N MET A 89 14.67 2.24 -1.94
CA MET A 89 15.57 1.49 -2.83
C MET A 89 14.97 0.18 -3.35
N ASN A 90 14.11 -0.48 -2.56
CA ASN A 90 13.56 -1.78 -2.94
C ASN A 90 12.18 -1.71 -3.60
N PHE A 91 11.42 -0.64 -3.36
CA PHE A 91 10.04 -0.54 -3.81
C PHE A 91 9.80 0.71 -4.67
N VAL A 92 10.07 1.91 -4.16
CA VAL A 92 9.79 3.16 -4.90
C VAL A 92 10.66 3.29 -6.15
N ALA A 93 11.97 3.22 -6.01
CA ALA A 93 12.92 3.35 -7.13
C ALA A 93 12.78 2.22 -8.15
N LYS A 94 12.34 1.03 -7.72
CA LYS A 94 12.10 -0.14 -8.58
C LYS A 94 10.66 -0.24 -9.09
N HIS A 95 9.81 0.74 -8.76
CA HIS A 95 8.40 0.79 -9.17
C HIS A 95 7.64 -0.50 -8.83
N LYS A 96 7.89 -1.04 -7.63
CA LYS A 96 7.38 -2.35 -7.19
C LYS A 96 6.38 -2.17 -6.03
N PRO A 97 5.15 -2.70 -6.14
CA PRO A 97 4.18 -2.66 -5.04
C PRO A 97 4.60 -3.55 -3.88
N VAL A 98 4.14 -3.20 -2.67
CA VAL A 98 4.40 -3.99 -1.45
C VAL A 98 3.27 -3.80 -0.43
N VAL A 99 2.96 -4.83 0.34
CA VAL A 99 2.09 -4.75 1.52
C VAL A 99 2.96 -4.77 2.78
N ILE A 100 2.71 -3.85 3.71
CA ILE A 100 3.39 -3.78 5.01
C ILE A 100 2.36 -4.11 6.09
N LYS A 101 2.57 -5.23 6.78
CA LYS A 101 1.60 -5.77 7.74
C LYS A 101 1.64 -5.03 9.07
N GLY A 102 0.45 -4.77 9.64
CA GLY A 102 0.26 -4.23 10.99
C GLY A 102 0.83 -2.82 11.25
N ALA A 103 1.23 -2.12 10.20
CA ALA A 103 1.86 -0.80 10.23
C ALA A 103 1.00 0.33 10.82
N VAL A 104 -0.32 0.23 10.81
CA VAL A 104 -1.20 1.29 11.34
C VAL A 104 -1.75 0.98 12.72
N LYS A 105 -1.48 -0.21 13.28
CA LYS A 105 -2.07 -0.67 14.55
C LYS A 105 -1.74 0.24 15.75
N TYR A 106 -0.63 0.97 15.70
CA TYR A 106 -0.21 1.91 16.74
C TYR A 106 -0.73 3.34 16.53
N TRP A 107 -1.48 3.62 15.48
CA TRP A 107 -2.03 4.95 15.24
C TRP A 107 -3.17 5.25 16.21
N PRO A 108 -3.27 6.48 16.74
CA PRO A 108 -4.45 6.88 17.49
C PRO A 108 -5.74 6.69 16.68
N ALA A 109 -5.71 6.92 15.37
CA ALA A 109 -6.84 6.66 14.48
C ALA A 109 -7.29 5.19 14.52
N TYR A 110 -6.35 4.23 14.51
CA TYR A 110 -6.67 2.81 14.60
C TYR A 110 -7.33 2.46 15.92
N MET A 111 -6.98 3.12 17.02
CA MET A 111 -7.58 2.83 18.33
C MET A 111 -8.90 3.60 18.56
N LYS A 112 -9.00 4.83 18.05
CA LYS A 112 -10.06 5.78 18.42
C LYS A 112 -11.17 5.93 17.39
N TRP A 113 -10.93 5.74 16.09
CA TRP A 113 -11.91 6.09 15.04
C TRP A 113 -13.07 5.09 14.93
N THR A 114 -13.88 5.02 15.98
CA THR A 114 -15.22 4.44 15.96
C THR A 114 -16.22 5.47 15.46
N ASP A 115 -17.42 5.04 15.08
CA ASP A 115 -18.47 5.96 14.63
C ASP A 115 -18.87 6.92 15.76
N GLU A 116 -18.90 6.45 17.01
CA GLU A 116 -19.20 7.26 18.19
C GLU A 116 -18.14 8.35 18.42
N TYR A 117 -16.86 7.99 18.35
CA TYR A 117 -15.77 8.95 18.51
C TYR A 117 -15.73 9.98 17.38
N LEU A 118 -15.87 9.52 16.13
CA LEU A 118 -15.88 10.38 14.95
C LEU A 118 -17.06 11.36 15.01
N ASN A 119 -18.25 10.88 15.41
CA ASN A 119 -19.42 11.72 15.58
C ASN A 119 -19.22 12.75 16.71
N ALA A 120 -18.79 12.29 17.90
CA ALA A 120 -18.63 13.17 19.07
C ALA A 120 -17.53 14.23 18.88
N THR A 121 -16.44 13.88 18.18
CA THR A 121 -15.26 14.76 18.04
C THR A 121 -15.29 15.59 16.78
N TYR A 122 -15.76 15.02 15.67
CA TYR A 122 -15.67 15.60 14.32
C TYR A 122 -17.02 15.68 13.60
N GLY A 123 -18.14 15.36 14.26
CA GLY A 123 -19.46 15.29 13.63
C GLY A 123 -19.89 16.56 12.90
N ASN A 124 -19.51 17.74 13.40
CA ASN A 124 -19.84 19.03 12.78
C ASN A 124 -18.92 19.41 11.62
N LYS A 125 -17.89 18.62 11.32
CA LYS A 125 -17.00 18.85 10.18
C LYS A 125 -17.67 18.39 8.90
N THR A 126 -17.58 19.21 7.87
CA THR A 126 -18.11 18.90 6.54
C THR A 126 -17.03 18.22 5.72
N PHE A 127 -17.42 17.17 5.00
CA PHE A 127 -16.57 16.50 4.02
C PHE A 127 -17.32 16.34 2.71
N ARG A 128 -16.55 16.20 1.64
CA ARG A 128 -17.04 15.75 0.36
C ARG A 128 -17.37 14.24 0.38
N MET A 129 -18.57 13.94 -0.09
CA MET A 129 -19.15 12.60 -0.20
C MET A 129 -19.52 12.35 -1.65
N GLU A 130 -19.17 11.16 -2.13
CA GLU A 130 -19.57 10.69 -3.44
C GLU A 130 -20.73 9.69 -3.29
N THR A 131 -21.56 9.57 -4.32
CA THR A 131 -22.68 8.61 -4.35
C THR A 131 -22.57 7.68 -5.53
N ARG A 132 -23.12 6.48 -5.38
CA ARG A 132 -23.27 5.50 -6.46
C ARG A 132 -24.64 5.59 -7.14
N ASP A 133 -25.50 6.48 -6.67
CA ASP A 133 -26.84 6.68 -7.23
C ASP A 133 -26.77 7.41 -8.57
N ASP A 134 -27.67 7.06 -9.49
CA ASP A 134 -27.69 7.58 -10.86
C ASP A 134 -28.01 9.09 -10.92
N ASP A 135 -28.63 9.63 -9.86
CA ASP A 135 -29.00 11.04 -9.69
C ASP A 135 -27.92 11.85 -8.96
N LYS A 136 -26.66 11.39 -8.96
CA LYS A 136 -25.52 12.03 -8.28
C LYS A 136 -25.40 13.56 -8.43
N TRP A 137 -25.87 14.12 -9.54
CA TRP A 137 -25.81 15.56 -9.82
C TRP A 137 -26.78 16.38 -8.97
N ASN A 138 -27.82 15.76 -8.42
CA ASN A 138 -28.83 16.40 -7.58
C ASN A 138 -28.58 16.19 -6.09
N ILE A 139 -27.61 15.34 -5.73
CA ILE A 139 -27.27 15.04 -4.34
C ILE A 139 -26.13 15.99 -3.92
N PRO A 140 -26.30 16.79 -2.85
CA PRO A 140 -25.25 17.68 -2.37
C PRO A 140 -23.95 16.91 -2.12
N PRO A 141 -22.82 17.30 -2.72
CA PRO A 141 -21.56 16.58 -2.55
C PRO A 141 -21.05 16.73 -1.13
N ASP A 142 -21.31 17.86 -0.48
CA ASP A 142 -20.80 18.14 0.86
C ASP A 142 -21.84 17.81 1.93
N MET A 143 -21.40 17.20 3.03
CA MET A 143 -22.26 16.78 4.13
C MET A 143 -21.50 16.79 5.46
N ALA A 144 -22.19 17.11 6.56
CA ALA A 144 -21.58 17.01 7.87
C ALA A 144 -21.34 15.54 8.26
N LEU A 145 -20.22 15.25 8.92
CA LEU A 145 -19.83 13.88 9.24
C LEU A 145 -20.90 13.16 10.08
N HIS A 146 -21.57 13.85 11.00
CA HIS A 146 -22.63 13.26 11.80
C HIS A 146 -23.82 12.78 10.96
N GLU A 147 -24.21 13.53 9.94
CA GLU A 147 -25.30 13.16 9.03
C GLU A 147 -24.90 11.94 8.20
N PHE A 148 -23.67 11.93 7.69
CA PHE A 148 -23.12 10.77 6.98
C PHE A 148 -23.12 9.51 7.84
N LEU A 149 -22.61 9.59 9.08
CA LEU A 149 -22.51 8.46 10.00
C LEU A 149 -23.88 7.85 10.34
N GLN A 150 -24.95 8.64 10.31
CA GLN A 150 -26.32 8.14 10.55
C GLN A 150 -26.88 7.32 9.38
N GLN A 151 -26.43 7.58 8.15
CA GLN A 151 -27.05 7.03 6.95
C GLN A 151 -26.14 6.17 6.08
N TYR A 152 -24.82 6.18 6.25
CA TYR A 152 -23.89 5.51 5.32
C TYR A 152 -24.08 4.00 5.26
N ASN A 153 -24.60 3.38 6.33
CA ASN A 153 -24.89 1.96 6.38
C ASN A 153 -26.01 1.53 5.42
N TYR A 154 -26.96 2.44 5.11
CA TYR A 154 -28.14 2.15 4.29
C TYR A 154 -28.18 2.93 2.98
N SER A 155 -27.33 3.94 2.85
CA SER A 155 -27.21 4.77 1.64
C SER A 155 -26.02 4.34 0.80
N ASN A 156 -26.09 4.59 -0.51
CA ASN A 156 -25.02 4.31 -1.46
C ASN A 156 -23.91 5.37 -1.47
N ARG A 157 -23.72 6.06 -0.34
CA ARG A 157 -22.76 7.16 -0.21
C ARG A 157 -21.46 6.68 0.41
N TYR A 158 -20.37 7.31 0.01
CA TYR A 158 -19.04 7.06 0.54
C TYR A 158 -18.26 8.37 0.65
N LEU A 159 -17.47 8.48 1.72
CA LEU A 159 -16.65 9.63 2.02
C LEU A 159 -15.33 9.51 1.26
N VAL A 160 -14.99 10.55 0.49
CA VAL A 160 -13.70 10.71 -0.16
C VAL A 160 -13.33 12.19 -0.14
N ASP A 161 -12.47 12.56 0.80
CA ASP A 161 -12.04 13.95 0.92
C ASP A 161 -10.68 14.04 1.63
N GLU A 162 -10.05 15.22 1.57
CA GLU A 162 -8.80 15.47 2.29
C GLU A 162 -9.01 15.36 3.81
N LEU A 163 -8.05 14.72 4.48
CA LEU A 163 -8.03 14.62 5.93
C LEU A 163 -7.80 16.02 6.54
N LEU A 164 -8.83 16.49 7.26
CA LEU A 164 -8.84 17.80 7.88
C LEU A 164 -7.70 17.96 8.90
N PRO A 165 -7.13 19.18 9.05
CA PRO A 165 -5.99 19.43 9.95
C PRO A 165 -6.16 18.89 11.37
N ASP A 166 -7.35 19.04 11.97
CA ASP A 166 -7.65 18.60 13.34
C ASP A 166 -7.64 17.08 13.53
N MET A 167 -7.78 16.31 12.43
CA MET A 167 -7.75 14.85 12.43
C MET A 167 -6.34 14.31 12.18
N ARG A 168 -5.44 15.11 11.59
CA ARG A 168 -4.07 14.67 11.25
C ARG A 168 -3.27 14.25 12.49
N LYS A 169 -3.60 14.77 13.67
CA LYS A 169 -2.99 14.35 14.96
C LYS A 169 -3.21 12.87 15.30
N ASP A 170 -4.25 12.25 14.74
CA ASP A 170 -4.57 10.84 14.98
C ASP A 170 -3.88 9.92 13.94
N VAL A 171 -3.29 10.48 12.89
CA VAL A 171 -2.60 9.77 11.82
C VAL A 171 -1.10 9.99 11.95
N ILE A 172 -0.35 8.90 12.04
CA ILE A 172 1.10 8.96 12.19
C ILE A 172 1.73 8.69 10.82
N LEU A 173 2.59 9.58 10.34
CA LEU A 173 3.35 9.33 9.11
C LEU A 173 4.13 7.99 9.24
N PRO A 174 3.96 7.01 8.34
CA PRO A 174 4.70 5.74 8.37
C PRO A 174 6.21 5.95 8.42
N LEU A 175 6.95 5.09 9.14
CA LEU A 175 8.40 5.23 9.28
C LEU A 175 9.10 5.31 7.92
N CYS A 176 8.65 4.52 6.94
CA CYS A 176 9.18 4.51 5.58
C CYS A 176 9.06 5.85 4.82
N LEU A 177 8.27 6.81 5.31
CA LEU A 177 8.14 8.15 4.75
C LEU A 177 8.80 9.24 5.61
N ARG A 178 9.35 8.92 6.79
CA ARG A 178 9.90 9.91 7.75
C ARG A 178 11.33 10.37 7.45
N CYS A 179 11.71 10.45 6.18
CA CYS A 179 13.01 10.96 5.76
C CYS A 179 12.81 12.36 5.17
N GLU A 180 13.67 13.34 5.46
CA GLU A 180 13.52 14.73 4.98
C GLU A 180 13.33 14.79 3.46
N GLU A 181 14.12 14.01 2.73
CA GLU A 181 14.06 13.88 1.28
C GLU A 181 12.79 13.21 0.75
N MET A 182 12.01 12.52 1.60
CA MET A 182 10.70 11.95 1.23
C MET A 182 9.54 12.79 1.74
N SER A 183 9.61 13.24 3.00
CA SER A 183 8.58 14.03 3.66
C SER A 183 8.42 15.41 3.05
N SER A 184 9.48 15.98 2.45
CA SER A 184 9.40 17.23 1.69
C SER A 184 8.50 17.15 0.45
N PHE A 185 8.26 15.94 -0.08
CA PHE A 185 7.35 15.70 -1.20
C PHE A 185 5.95 15.25 -0.77
N PHE A 186 5.74 15.03 0.54
CA PHE A 186 4.44 14.69 1.07
C PHE A 186 3.51 15.90 0.99
N PHE A 187 2.34 15.73 0.38
CA PHE A 187 1.44 16.88 0.15
C PHE A 187 0.02 16.64 0.62
N VAL A 188 -0.56 15.44 0.47
CA VAL A 188 -1.98 15.21 0.75
C VAL A 188 -2.21 13.86 1.41
N SER A 189 -3.17 13.84 2.35
CA SER A 189 -3.75 12.64 2.93
C SER A 189 -5.25 12.63 2.69
N TYR A 190 -5.78 11.61 2.03
CA TYR A 190 -7.22 11.43 1.81
C TYR A 190 -7.83 10.50 2.84
N PHE A 191 -8.99 10.88 3.38
CA PHE A 191 -9.81 10.03 4.23
C PHE A 191 -10.87 9.33 3.38
N TRP A 192 -10.95 8.01 3.53
CA TRP A 192 -11.90 7.15 2.84
C TRP A 192 -12.77 6.40 3.84
N MET A 193 -14.10 6.50 3.71
CA MET A 193 -15.03 5.75 4.55
C MET A 193 -16.26 5.29 3.76
N SER A 194 -16.68 4.03 3.96
CA SER A 194 -17.90 3.49 3.34
C SER A 194 -18.47 2.30 4.12
N THR A 195 -19.68 1.87 3.76
CA THR A 195 -20.32 0.64 4.27
C THR A 195 -19.70 -0.65 3.69
N GLY A 196 -18.75 -0.53 2.75
CA GLY A 196 -18.14 -1.67 2.05
C GLY A 196 -18.91 -2.11 0.81
N GLY A 197 -18.46 -3.22 0.20
CA GLY A 197 -19.02 -3.70 -1.07
C GLY A 197 -18.80 -2.72 -2.23
N THR A 198 -17.77 -1.88 -2.12
CA THR A 198 -17.40 -0.89 -3.13
C THR A 198 -16.29 -1.45 -4.02
N SER A 199 -16.31 -1.04 -5.29
CA SER A 199 -15.21 -1.27 -6.23
C SER A 199 -14.94 0.05 -6.92
N SER A 200 -13.68 0.49 -6.93
CA SER A 200 -13.28 1.59 -7.80
C SER A 200 -13.35 1.19 -9.27
N SER A 201 -13.34 2.17 -10.16
CA SER A 201 -12.94 1.96 -11.55
C SER A 201 -11.47 1.55 -11.62
N ILE A 202 -11.05 1.02 -12.77
CA ILE A 202 -9.64 0.78 -13.06
C ILE A 202 -9.04 2.12 -13.50
N HIS A 203 -8.12 2.66 -12.72
CA HIS A 203 -7.54 3.99 -12.97
C HIS A 203 -6.08 4.05 -12.51
N ILE A 204 -5.39 5.12 -12.92
CA ILE A 204 -4.05 5.46 -12.43
C ILE A 204 -4.11 6.67 -11.50
N ASP A 205 -3.18 6.72 -10.55
CA ASP A 205 -2.82 7.94 -9.84
C ASP A 205 -1.49 8.47 -10.39
N THR A 206 -1.34 9.79 -10.49
CA THR A 206 -0.08 10.40 -10.96
C THR A 206 1.02 10.43 -9.90
N ASP A 207 0.64 10.27 -8.64
CA ASP A 207 1.48 10.36 -7.46
C ASP A 207 1.65 8.98 -6.84
N GLU A 208 2.65 8.84 -5.97
CA GLU A 208 2.84 7.63 -5.19
C GLU A 208 1.78 7.53 -4.10
N ASN A 209 1.29 6.33 -3.80
CA ASN A 209 0.16 6.14 -2.91
C ASN A 209 0.42 5.04 -1.88
N LEU A 210 0.38 5.39 -0.59
CA LEU A 210 0.31 4.45 0.53
C LEU A 210 -1.15 4.41 1.04
N LEU A 211 -1.87 3.36 0.70
CA LEU A 211 -3.22 3.12 1.18
C LEU A 211 -3.16 2.39 2.52
N CYS A 212 -3.47 3.12 3.60
CA CYS A 212 -3.40 2.67 4.98
C CYS A 212 -4.78 2.21 5.46
N VAL A 213 -4.99 0.92 5.70
CA VAL A 213 -6.30 0.36 6.06
C VAL A 213 -6.48 0.36 7.58
N ILE A 214 -7.40 1.21 8.04
CA ILE A 214 -7.71 1.38 9.47
C ILE A 214 -8.79 0.38 9.90
N ARG A 215 -9.82 0.18 9.07
CA ARG A 215 -10.90 -0.78 9.26
C ARG A 215 -11.35 -1.41 7.96
N GLY A 216 -11.82 -2.64 8.04
CA GLY A 216 -12.24 -3.45 6.92
C GLY A 216 -11.08 -4.10 6.16
N HIS A 217 -11.41 -4.59 4.97
CA HIS A 217 -10.56 -5.46 4.18
C HIS A 217 -10.67 -5.04 2.72
N LYS A 218 -9.52 -4.92 2.07
CA LYS A 218 -9.43 -4.53 0.67
C LYS A 218 -8.63 -5.53 -0.13
N VAL A 219 -9.07 -5.78 -1.35
CA VAL A 219 -8.30 -6.47 -2.38
C VAL A 219 -7.94 -5.42 -3.42
N VAL A 220 -6.65 -5.29 -3.72
CA VAL A 220 -6.15 -4.34 -4.71
C VAL A 220 -5.56 -5.10 -5.87
N ASN A 221 -6.23 -5.03 -7.02
CA ASN A 221 -5.70 -5.53 -8.28
C ASN A 221 -4.90 -4.41 -8.93
N MET A 222 -3.66 -4.69 -9.32
CA MET A 222 -2.72 -3.70 -9.84
C MET A 222 -2.10 -4.17 -11.14
N VAL A 223 -2.05 -3.30 -12.14
CA VAL A 223 -1.51 -3.59 -13.46
C VAL A 223 -0.39 -2.61 -13.75
N SER A 224 0.79 -3.15 -14.07
CA SER A 224 1.94 -2.34 -14.44
C SER A 224 1.62 -1.46 -15.67
N PRO A 225 2.10 -0.21 -15.73
CA PRO A 225 1.87 0.68 -16.87
C PRO A 225 2.34 0.09 -18.21
N LYS A 226 3.22 -0.91 -18.19
CA LYS A 226 3.60 -1.71 -19.37
C LYS A 226 2.41 -2.32 -20.11
N TYR A 227 1.33 -2.65 -19.41
CA TYR A 227 0.14 -3.29 -19.98
C TYR A 227 -1.01 -2.29 -20.27
N SER A 228 -0.77 -0.98 -20.19
CA SER A 228 -1.79 0.07 -20.36
C SER A 228 -2.60 -0.07 -21.66
N ARG A 229 -1.94 -0.45 -22.76
CA ARG A 229 -2.59 -0.69 -24.06
C ARG A 229 -3.70 -1.74 -23.98
N TYR A 230 -3.57 -2.76 -23.13
CA TYR A 230 -4.57 -3.82 -23.00
C TYR A 230 -5.75 -3.42 -22.11
N LEU A 231 -5.66 -2.28 -21.43
CA LEU A 231 -6.74 -1.65 -20.67
C LEU A 231 -7.50 -0.59 -21.47
N TYR A 232 -7.25 -0.49 -22.79
CA TYR A 232 -7.94 0.44 -23.70
C TYR A 232 -7.85 1.90 -23.24
N SER A 233 -6.66 2.28 -22.76
CA SER A 233 -6.40 3.60 -22.17
C SER A 233 -6.54 4.74 -23.18
N ASP A 234 -6.30 4.49 -24.46
CA ASP A 234 -6.34 5.50 -25.53
C ASP A 234 -7.77 5.75 -26.04
N GLU A 235 -8.63 4.74 -25.91
CA GLU A 235 -10.05 4.80 -26.28
C GLU A 235 -10.93 5.27 -25.12
N SER A 236 -10.35 5.46 -23.93
CA SER A 236 -11.09 5.83 -22.74
C SER A 236 -11.55 7.29 -22.78
N ARG A 237 -12.79 7.54 -22.31
CA ARG A 237 -13.38 8.89 -22.28
C ARG A 237 -12.65 9.86 -21.37
N VAL A 238 -12.03 9.35 -20.30
CA VAL A 238 -11.30 10.14 -19.31
C VAL A 238 -9.87 9.63 -19.27
N LEU A 239 -8.90 10.53 -19.43
CA LEU A 239 -7.49 10.19 -19.38
C LEU A 239 -7.14 9.58 -18.02
N GLY A 240 -6.49 8.42 -18.01
CA GLY A 240 -6.10 7.74 -16.78
C GLY A 240 -7.20 6.92 -16.09
N VAL A 241 -8.39 6.81 -16.69
CA VAL A 241 -9.48 5.94 -16.20
C VAL A 241 -9.91 5.03 -17.34
N SER A 242 -9.88 3.71 -17.12
CA SER A 242 -10.35 2.74 -18.11
C SER A 242 -11.88 2.72 -18.15
N ASP A 243 -12.45 2.70 -19.36
CA ASP A 243 -13.90 2.53 -19.57
C ASP A 243 -14.38 1.08 -19.35
N ILE A 244 -13.48 0.13 -19.08
CA ILE A 244 -13.85 -1.26 -18.75
C ILE A 244 -14.64 -1.26 -17.44
N ASN A 245 -15.83 -1.88 -17.44
CA ASN A 245 -16.58 -2.11 -16.21
C ASN A 245 -15.88 -3.20 -15.37
N PRO A 246 -15.32 -2.86 -14.20
CA PRO A 246 -14.53 -3.80 -13.41
C PRO A 246 -15.37 -4.88 -12.72
N LYS A 247 -16.71 -4.74 -12.67
CA LYS A 247 -17.61 -5.75 -12.08
C LYS A 247 -18.10 -6.78 -13.10
N ALA A 248 -18.12 -6.40 -14.38
CA ALA A 248 -18.60 -7.24 -15.47
C ALA A 248 -17.83 -6.87 -16.74
N VAL A 249 -16.72 -7.55 -16.97
CA VAL A 249 -15.83 -7.29 -18.09
C VAL A 249 -16.36 -7.97 -19.35
N ASP A 250 -16.74 -7.15 -20.32
CA ASP A 250 -17.17 -7.56 -21.66
C ASP A 250 -15.93 -7.85 -22.54
N LEU A 251 -15.65 -9.13 -22.81
CA LEU A 251 -14.51 -9.53 -23.65
C LEU A 251 -14.83 -9.51 -25.15
N GLU A 252 -16.10 -9.39 -25.55
CA GLU A 252 -16.43 -9.14 -26.95
C GLU A 252 -16.00 -7.73 -27.33
N LYS A 253 -16.27 -6.76 -26.44
CA LYS A 253 -15.83 -5.37 -26.59
C LYS A 253 -14.35 -5.17 -26.24
N TYR A 254 -13.85 -5.83 -25.20
CA TYR A 254 -12.49 -5.65 -24.68
C TYR A 254 -11.65 -6.94 -24.68
N PRO A 255 -11.45 -7.62 -25.83
CA PRO A 255 -10.77 -8.92 -25.90
C PRO A 255 -9.32 -8.89 -25.43
N ASN A 256 -8.62 -7.75 -25.52
CA ASN A 256 -7.22 -7.66 -25.11
C ASN A 256 -7.02 -7.72 -23.59
N VAL A 257 -8.09 -7.60 -22.78
CA VAL A 257 -8.01 -7.76 -21.32
C VAL A 257 -7.43 -9.13 -20.94
N MET A 258 -7.65 -10.17 -21.75
CA MET A 258 -7.05 -11.50 -21.55
C MET A 258 -5.51 -11.50 -21.55
N LYS A 259 -4.88 -10.47 -22.11
CA LYS A 259 -3.41 -10.31 -22.17
C LYS A 259 -2.86 -9.47 -21.02
N VAL A 260 -3.75 -8.90 -20.19
CA VAL A 260 -3.34 -8.10 -19.04
C VAL A 260 -2.72 -9.03 -18.00
N ARG A 261 -1.51 -8.68 -17.58
CA ARG A 261 -0.88 -9.30 -16.41
C ARG A 261 -1.07 -8.40 -15.20
N TYR A 262 -1.53 -8.99 -14.11
CA TYR A 262 -1.90 -8.23 -12.92
C TYR A 262 -1.35 -8.83 -11.63
N HIS A 263 -1.10 -7.93 -10.68
CA HIS A 263 -0.71 -8.23 -9.32
C HIS A 263 -1.96 -8.14 -8.44
N THR A 264 -2.06 -8.99 -7.43
CA THR A 264 -3.12 -8.84 -6.42
C THR A 264 -2.51 -8.72 -5.02
N ALA A 265 -3.06 -7.80 -4.24
CA ALA A 265 -2.72 -7.60 -2.83
C ALA A 265 -3.97 -7.75 -1.98
N THR A 266 -3.89 -8.57 -0.93
CA THR A 266 -4.92 -8.63 0.12
C THR A 266 -4.46 -7.79 1.30
N VAL A 267 -5.25 -6.78 1.67
CA VAL A 267 -4.90 -5.77 2.67
C VAL A 267 -5.90 -5.85 3.80
N GLU A 268 -5.42 -6.24 4.97
CA GLU A 268 -6.22 -6.46 6.17
C GLU A 268 -6.22 -5.21 7.07
N GLU A 269 -7.05 -5.22 8.11
CA GLU A 269 -7.04 -4.17 9.12
C GLU A 269 -5.67 -4.04 9.79
N GLY A 270 -5.10 -2.83 9.76
CA GLY A 270 -3.78 -2.59 10.29
C GLY A 270 -2.68 -2.52 9.23
N ASP A 271 -2.95 -2.96 8.00
CA ASP A 271 -1.95 -3.05 6.95
C ASP A 271 -1.87 -1.77 6.10
N ILE A 272 -0.77 -1.63 5.37
CA ILE A 272 -0.57 -0.60 4.34
C ILE A 272 -0.25 -1.30 3.03
N VAL A 273 -0.81 -0.84 1.91
CA VAL A 273 -0.35 -1.22 0.57
C VAL A 273 0.27 -0.02 -0.13
N TYR A 274 1.44 -0.22 -0.70
CA TYR A 274 2.10 0.73 -1.60
C TYR A 274 1.69 0.46 -3.04
N ILE A 275 1.09 1.47 -3.67
CA ILE A 275 0.73 1.50 -5.07
C ILE A 275 1.69 2.49 -5.74
N PRO A 276 2.58 2.01 -6.64
CA PRO A 276 3.53 2.90 -7.30
C PRO A 276 2.82 3.88 -8.24
N GLN A 277 3.41 5.06 -8.43
CA GLN A 277 2.84 6.08 -9.31
C GLN A 277 2.60 5.55 -10.73
N MET A 278 1.55 6.05 -11.38
CA MET A 278 1.11 5.65 -12.72
C MET A 278 0.64 4.19 -12.86
N TRP A 279 0.66 3.37 -11.80
CA TRP A 279 0.13 2.01 -11.86
C TRP A 279 -1.40 2.03 -11.92
N TRP A 280 -1.93 1.23 -12.85
CA TRP A 280 -3.37 0.99 -12.92
C TRP A 280 -3.79 0.16 -11.73
N HIS A 281 -4.86 0.55 -11.07
CA HIS A 281 -5.33 -0.19 -9.92
C HIS A 281 -6.86 -0.17 -9.79
N GLN A 282 -7.37 -1.24 -9.19
CA GLN A 282 -8.76 -1.41 -8.79
C GLN A 282 -8.77 -1.81 -7.32
N VAL A 283 -9.46 -1.04 -6.49
CA VAL A 283 -9.62 -1.30 -5.06
C VAL A 283 -11.02 -1.85 -4.82
N ILE A 284 -11.08 -3.10 -4.35
CA ILE A 284 -12.31 -3.81 -4.02
C ILE A 284 -12.39 -3.89 -2.50
N SER A 285 -13.50 -3.45 -1.91
CA SER A 285 -13.72 -3.51 -0.46
C SER A 285 -14.77 -4.57 -0.11
N ARG A 286 -14.52 -5.38 0.93
CA ARG A 286 -15.47 -6.39 1.41
C ARG A 286 -16.77 -5.74 1.96
N PRO A 287 -17.90 -6.47 2.04
CA PRO A 287 -19.19 -5.93 2.48
C PRO A 287 -19.27 -5.74 4.00
N GLN A 288 -18.49 -4.81 4.52
CA GLN A 288 -18.42 -4.40 5.93
C GLN A 288 -17.91 -2.95 6.01
N ARG A 289 -18.05 -2.28 7.16
CA ARG A 289 -17.49 -0.94 7.42
C ARG A 289 -16.02 -0.84 6.99
N GLN A 290 -15.72 0.12 6.12
CA GLN A 290 -14.39 0.37 5.60
C GLN A 290 -13.89 1.74 6.05
N GLN A 291 -12.64 1.80 6.50
CA GLN A 291 -11.90 3.05 6.68
C GLN A 291 -10.46 2.90 6.23
N ALA A 292 -10.01 3.90 5.47
CA ALA A 292 -8.62 4.00 5.08
C ALA A 292 -8.17 5.46 5.02
N VAL A 293 -6.87 5.65 5.16
CA VAL A 293 -6.20 6.91 4.86
C VAL A 293 -5.22 6.65 3.72
N ALA A 294 -5.37 7.35 2.61
CA ALA A 294 -4.41 7.29 1.50
C ALA A 294 -3.42 8.44 1.66
N LEU A 295 -2.12 8.13 1.66
CA LEU A 295 -1.03 9.09 1.81
C LEU A 295 -0.34 9.26 0.46
N TRP A 296 -0.42 10.47 -0.10
CA TRP A 296 0.08 10.77 -1.45
C TRP A 296 1.32 11.65 -1.38
N TRP A 297 2.33 11.30 -2.17
CA TRP A 297 3.54 12.10 -2.33
C TRP A 297 4.06 12.03 -3.76
N LYS A 298 4.81 13.06 -4.15
CA LYS A 298 5.45 13.09 -5.46
C LYS A 298 6.77 12.35 -5.40
N SER A 299 7.01 11.40 -6.29
CA SER A 299 8.36 10.91 -6.55
C SER A 299 8.86 11.44 -7.89
N LYS A 300 10.03 12.07 -7.87
CA LYS A 300 10.77 12.37 -9.09
C LYS A 300 11.96 11.42 -9.11
N PRO A 301 11.97 10.39 -9.96
CA PRO A 301 13.21 9.65 -10.24
C PRO A 301 14.22 10.65 -10.82
N SER A 302 15.11 11.16 -9.96
CA SER A 302 16.16 12.08 -10.35
C SER A 302 17.47 11.31 -10.45
N VAL A 303 17.93 11.11 -11.68
CA VAL A 303 19.29 10.61 -11.91
C VAL A 303 20.22 11.81 -11.78
N LYS A 304 21.02 11.86 -10.71
CA LYS A 304 22.12 12.84 -10.63
C LYS A 304 23.04 12.59 -11.83
N GLN A 305 23.00 13.47 -12.83
CA GLN A 305 23.86 13.36 -14.01
C GLN A 305 25.33 13.51 -13.58
N HIS A 306 26.02 12.40 -13.33
CA HIS A 306 27.47 12.37 -13.45
C HIS A 306 27.80 11.98 -14.89
N GLY A 307 27.80 12.99 -15.77
CA GLY A 307 28.40 12.90 -17.11
C GLY A 307 27.68 12.03 -18.16
N ARG A 308 26.52 11.44 -17.87
CA ARG A 308 25.70 10.75 -18.89
C ARG A 308 24.39 11.49 -19.09
N LYS A 309 24.18 11.98 -20.31
CA LYS A 309 22.91 12.57 -20.75
C LYS A 309 21.79 11.58 -20.38
N ALA A 310 20.74 12.08 -19.74
CA ALA A 310 19.51 11.30 -19.56
C ALA A 310 19.19 10.63 -20.91
N ILE A 311 19.04 9.30 -20.93
CA ILE A 311 18.59 8.60 -22.13
C ILE A 311 17.24 9.22 -22.44
N PRO A 312 17.10 10.00 -23.52
CA PRO A 312 15.80 10.56 -23.87
C PRO A 312 14.86 9.38 -24.04
N LEU A 313 13.60 9.51 -23.59
CA LEU A 313 12.54 8.64 -24.12
C LEU A 313 12.74 8.65 -25.63
N LYS A 314 13.03 7.48 -26.24
CA LYS A 314 13.28 7.39 -27.68
C LYS A 314 12.01 7.89 -28.36
N GLY A 315 12.03 9.16 -28.78
CA GLY A 315 11.10 9.65 -29.75
C GLY A 315 11.50 8.98 -31.05
N ASP A 316 10.75 7.96 -31.46
CA ASP A 316 10.65 7.63 -32.88
C ASP A 316 9.99 8.85 -33.54
N ALA A 317 10.80 9.83 -33.89
CA ALA A 317 10.43 10.87 -34.83
C ALA A 317 10.51 10.25 -36.24
N THR A 318 9.73 9.21 -36.49
CA THR A 318 9.37 8.81 -37.85
C THR A 318 8.27 9.76 -38.30
N SER A 319 8.62 10.60 -39.27
CA SER A 319 7.74 11.48 -39.99
C SER A 319 6.52 10.73 -40.54
N GLY A 320 5.42 10.84 -39.83
CA GLY A 320 4.09 10.31 -40.14
C GLY A 320 3.20 10.71 -38.97
N ALA A 321 1.91 10.99 -39.22
CA ALA A 321 0.97 11.38 -38.17
C ALA A 321 0.70 10.19 -37.23
N GLU A 322 1.66 9.82 -36.38
CA GLU A 322 1.47 8.83 -35.33
C GLU A 322 0.56 9.46 -34.27
N LYS A 323 -0.65 8.91 -34.18
CA LYS A 323 -1.62 9.22 -33.13
C LYS A 323 -0.92 9.00 -31.78
N TYR A 324 -0.76 10.06 -30.99
CA TYR A 324 -0.23 9.98 -29.63
C TYR A 324 -1.04 8.93 -28.84
N SER A 325 -0.35 7.88 -28.40
CA SER A 325 -0.92 6.79 -27.59
C SER A 325 -0.49 6.98 -26.15
N PHE A 326 -1.46 7.30 -25.28
CA PHE A 326 -1.25 7.44 -23.84
C PHE A 326 -0.75 6.12 -23.24
N GLY A 327 -1.32 4.99 -23.66
CA GLY A 327 -0.90 3.67 -23.23
C GLY A 327 0.56 3.35 -23.58
N ASN A 328 1.02 3.75 -24.77
CA ASN A 328 2.42 3.58 -25.17
C ASN A 328 3.36 4.49 -24.35
N VAL A 329 2.96 5.73 -24.08
CA VAL A 329 3.77 6.65 -23.25
C VAL A 329 3.93 6.09 -21.83
N LEU A 330 2.87 5.56 -21.23
CA LEU A 330 2.92 4.89 -19.92
C LEU A 330 3.83 3.66 -19.93
N ALA A 331 3.77 2.84 -20.97
CA ALA A 331 4.63 1.67 -21.11
C ALA A 331 6.11 2.06 -21.28
N GLN A 332 6.40 3.10 -22.07
CA GLN A 332 7.76 3.63 -22.22
C GLN A 332 8.29 4.24 -20.92
N TYR A 333 7.43 4.94 -20.18
CA TYR A 333 7.77 5.46 -18.86
C TYR A 333 8.14 4.33 -17.90
N GLU A 334 7.34 3.26 -17.82
CA GLU A 334 7.64 2.08 -17.00
C GLU A 334 8.99 1.47 -17.37
N MET A 335 9.24 1.24 -18.67
CA MET A 335 10.52 0.69 -19.14
C MET A 335 11.71 1.60 -18.78
N TRP A 336 11.53 2.92 -18.86
CA TRP A 336 12.55 3.87 -18.47
C TRP A 336 12.83 3.83 -16.98
N VAL A 337 11.80 3.82 -16.12
CA VAL A 337 11.95 3.71 -14.65
C VAL A 337 12.73 2.45 -14.28
N GLN A 338 12.33 1.30 -14.84
CA GLN A 338 13.01 0.03 -14.58
C GLN A 338 14.50 0.08 -14.98
N ASN A 339 14.82 0.69 -16.12
CA ASN A 339 16.20 0.83 -16.60
C ASN A 339 17.07 1.77 -15.74
N VAL A 340 16.48 2.80 -15.12
CA VAL A 340 17.24 3.75 -14.29
C VAL A 340 17.24 3.39 -12.81
N SER A 341 16.37 2.48 -12.37
CA SER A 341 16.15 2.10 -10.96
C SER A 341 17.44 1.78 -10.20
N GLU A 342 18.38 1.04 -10.81
CA GLU A 342 19.66 0.66 -10.21
C GLU A 342 20.65 1.83 -10.10
N ASN A 343 20.44 2.89 -10.87
CA ASN A 343 21.31 4.08 -10.92
C ASN A 343 20.79 5.23 -10.05
N VAL A 344 19.67 5.03 -9.35
CA VAL A 344 19.10 6.06 -8.46
C VAL A 344 19.99 6.20 -7.22
N ALA A 345 20.27 7.44 -6.85
CA ALA A 345 21.05 7.73 -5.64
C ALA A 345 20.29 7.27 -4.40
N ARG A 346 21.01 6.64 -3.48
CA ARG A 346 20.48 6.25 -2.17
C ARG A 346 20.09 7.49 -1.36
N LEU A 347 18.94 7.42 -0.67
CA LEU A 347 18.52 8.47 0.26
C LEU A 347 19.53 8.60 1.41
N GLU A 348 19.89 9.83 1.80
CA GLU A 348 20.86 10.08 2.87
C GLU A 348 20.17 10.16 4.24
N CYS A 349 18.97 10.76 4.31
CA CYS A 349 18.15 10.89 5.52
C CYS A 349 18.96 11.45 6.71
N LYS A 350 19.69 12.55 6.48
CA LYS A 350 20.68 13.11 7.41
C LYS A 350 20.16 13.33 8.82
N ASP A 351 18.93 13.83 8.93
CA ASP A 351 18.30 14.10 10.23
C ASP A 351 17.95 12.84 11.02
N GLN A 352 17.79 11.68 10.38
CA GLN A 352 17.58 10.40 11.09
C GLN A 352 18.89 9.78 11.60
N GLN A 353 20.04 10.28 11.15
CA GLN A 353 21.36 9.78 11.55
C GLN A 353 21.98 10.58 12.71
N LYS A 354 21.32 11.64 13.19
CA LYS A 354 21.77 12.42 14.34
C LYS A 354 21.59 11.60 15.62
N PHE A 355 22.64 11.53 16.43
CA PHE A 355 22.53 10.92 17.75
C PHE A 355 21.57 11.72 18.63
N MET A 356 20.89 11.05 19.56
CA MET A 356 20.02 11.73 20.53
C MET A 356 20.74 12.86 21.30
N SER A 357 22.05 12.74 21.49
CA SER A 357 22.93 13.75 22.09
C SER A 357 23.10 15.03 21.27
N GLU A 358 22.76 15.00 19.99
CA GLU A 358 22.91 16.13 19.06
C GLU A 358 21.62 16.97 18.96
N TYR A 359 20.49 16.45 19.45
CA TYR A 359 19.24 17.21 19.52
C TYR A 359 19.27 18.18 20.69
N ARG A 360 19.02 19.46 20.41
CA ARG A 360 18.73 20.47 21.44
C ARG A 360 17.22 20.53 21.65
N PHE A 361 16.78 20.13 22.84
CA PHE A 361 15.38 20.25 23.24
C PHE A 361 15.15 21.65 23.78
N GLU A 362 14.41 22.48 23.06
CA GLU A 362 13.89 23.73 23.61
C GLU A 362 12.62 23.43 24.39
N THR A 363 12.67 23.51 25.72
CA THR A 363 11.46 23.60 26.54
C THR A 363 10.93 25.03 26.47
N ASP A 364 9.62 25.20 26.30
CA ASP A 364 8.97 26.50 26.27
C ASP A 364 9.45 27.38 27.45
N LYS A 365 9.98 28.57 27.13
CA LYS A 365 10.29 29.58 28.15
C LYS A 365 8.99 30.02 28.79
N VAL A 366 8.75 29.59 30.03
CA VAL A 366 7.72 30.19 30.88
C VAL A 366 8.17 31.62 31.21
N GLU A 367 7.43 32.63 30.75
CA GLU A 367 7.68 34.02 31.12
C GLU A 367 7.64 34.16 32.65
N ASN A 368 8.76 34.62 33.23
CA ASN A 368 9.00 34.86 34.66
C ASN A 368 9.35 33.66 35.56
N ALA A 369 9.78 32.52 35.01
CA ALA A 369 10.46 31.52 35.83
C ALA A 369 11.92 31.93 36.11
N PRO A 370 12.39 31.98 37.38
CA PRO A 370 13.77 32.40 37.71
C PRO A 370 14.85 31.43 37.20
N THR A 371 14.47 30.22 36.79
CA THR A 371 15.31 29.22 36.12
C THR A 371 14.47 28.38 35.17
N THR A 372 14.98 28.06 33.98
CA THR A 372 14.37 27.07 33.08
C THR A 372 14.46 25.69 33.72
N MET A 373 13.32 25.09 34.08
CA MET A 373 13.26 23.64 34.33
C MET A 373 13.19 22.94 32.98
N GLY A 374 14.32 22.73 32.32
CA GLY A 374 14.30 22.10 31.00
C GLY A 374 15.65 21.94 30.31
N ASP A 375 16.63 22.75 30.65
CA ASP A 375 18.03 22.44 30.43
C ASP A 375 18.32 21.29 31.38
N GLY A 376 18.59 20.08 30.88
CA GLY A 376 18.87 18.90 31.70
C GLY A 376 19.65 19.31 32.95
N GLY A 377 19.04 19.13 34.12
CA GLY A 377 19.47 19.78 35.35
C GLY A 377 20.98 19.68 35.54
N HIS A 378 21.59 20.72 36.09
CA HIS A 378 22.98 20.65 36.51
C HIS A 378 23.19 19.33 37.26
N LEU A 379 24.09 18.48 36.76
CA LEU A 379 24.62 17.36 37.53
C LEU A 379 25.35 17.99 38.72
N GLU A 380 24.65 18.19 39.82
CA GLU A 380 25.32 18.34 41.11
C GLU A 380 25.79 16.94 41.50
N GLU A 381 27.11 16.72 41.40
CA GLU A 381 27.78 15.63 42.09
C GLU A 381 27.62 15.86 43.60
N VAL A 382 26.55 15.33 44.17
CA VAL A 382 26.43 15.25 45.62
C VAL A 382 27.26 14.04 46.06
N CYS A 383 28.50 14.30 46.47
CA CYS A 383 29.25 13.34 47.26
C CYS A 383 28.59 13.25 48.65
N ASP A 384 27.79 12.21 48.87
CA ASP A 384 27.33 11.86 50.21
C ASP A 384 28.51 11.27 51.00
N PRO A 385 28.97 11.89 52.11
CA PRO A 385 30.15 11.42 52.85
C PRO A 385 29.90 10.11 53.62
N LEU A 386 28.68 9.55 53.59
CA LEU A 386 28.29 8.42 54.42
C LEU A 386 28.08 7.09 53.67
N LEU A 387 28.33 7.04 52.35
CA LEU A 387 28.18 5.81 51.57
C LEU A 387 29.49 5.43 50.88
N THR A 388 30.30 4.63 51.57
CA THR A 388 31.38 3.86 50.96
C THR A 388 30.79 2.69 50.19
N ASP A 389 30.30 2.94 48.97
CA ASP A 389 30.35 2.00 47.83
C ASP A 389 29.67 2.64 46.61
N ASN A 390 30.37 2.59 45.47
CA ASN A 390 29.97 3.17 44.18
C ASN A 390 28.68 2.54 43.62
N ALA A 391 27.52 3.08 43.97
CA ALA A 391 26.25 2.76 43.31
C ALA A 391 25.54 4.06 42.86
N LEU A 392 25.55 4.30 41.54
CA LEU A 392 24.79 5.35 40.88
C LEU A 392 23.31 4.93 40.77
N TYR A 393 22.38 5.71 41.32
CA TYR A 393 20.95 5.52 41.13
C TYR A 393 20.31 6.76 40.50
N THR A 394 19.51 6.55 39.45
CA THR A 394 18.75 7.61 38.76
C THR A 394 17.27 7.44 39.04
N LYS A 395 16.60 8.49 39.54
CA LYS A 395 15.14 8.51 39.76
C LYS A 395 14.49 9.42 38.72
N TYR A 396 13.66 8.86 37.83
CA TYR A 396 12.89 9.63 36.86
C TYR A 396 11.47 9.89 37.36
N SER A 397 11.02 11.15 37.26
CA SER A 397 9.64 11.59 37.47
C SER A 397 9.11 12.13 36.13
N TYR A 398 8.09 11.48 35.56
CA TYR A 398 7.49 11.89 34.29
C TYR A 398 6.47 13.03 34.48
N GLY A 399 6.71 14.17 33.83
CA GLY A 399 5.68 15.16 33.50
C GLY A 399 5.63 15.33 31.98
N LEU A 400 4.46 15.12 31.38
CA LEU A 400 4.24 15.29 29.93
C LEU A 400 4.31 16.78 29.55
N THR A 401 5.23 17.15 28.66
CA THR A 401 5.18 18.41 27.93
C THR A 401 5.40 18.14 26.44
N MET A 402 4.51 18.67 25.59
CA MET A 402 4.56 18.51 24.14
C MET A 402 5.76 19.25 23.54
N VAL A 403 6.58 18.55 22.75
CA VAL A 403 7.72 19.11 22.03
C VAL A 403 7.27 19.59 20.65
N LYS A 404 7.53 20.86 20.32
CA LYS A 404 7.27 21.45 19.01
C LYS A 404 8.59 21.51 18.24
N PHE A 405 8.66 20.87 17.08
CA PHE A 405 9.82 20.96 16.19
C PHE A 405 9.71 22.22 15.32
N LYS A 406 10.77 23.01 15.24
CA LYS A 406 10.88 24.13 14.30
C LYS A 406 12.10 23.89 13.39
N HIS A 407 11.89 24.04 12.09
CA HIS A 407 12.88 23.88 11.02
C HIS A 407 14.03 24.88 11.11
#